data_AF-A0A838WQG7-F1
#
_entry.id   AF-A0A838WQG7-F1
#
_cell.length_a   1.000
_cell.length_b   1.000
_cell.length_c   1.000
_cell.angle_alpha   90.00
_cell.angle_beta   90.00
_cell.angle_gamma   90.00
#
_symmetry.space_group_name_H-M   'P 1'
#
loop_
_entity.id
_entity.type
_entity.pdbx_description
1 polymer ?
#
loop_
_entity_poly.entity_id
_entity_poly.type
_entity_poly.pdbx_seq_one_letter_code
_entity_poly.pdbx_strand_id
1 'polypeptide(L)'
;ELPYQVNPDNFIANIADHIANGKLPGASRIDDESSDRVGMRIVVSLKRDAVPRVVLNNLYKHSQLETNFSANMLSIVDGVPRTLRLDQMLRYYVKHQIEVIVRRTQYRLDEAEKRAHILRGLVKALDMLDEVIALIRRSPTVDEARTGLMELLDVDEIQANEILSMQLRRLAALERQKIVDDLAEIELQIADLKDILASPERQRAIVADELAEI
;
A
#
# COMPACT_ATOMS: atom_id res chain seq x y z
N GLU A 1 8.01 24.01 -23.18
CA GLU A 1 8.16 22.67 -22.58
C GLU A 1 9.09 21.83 -23.44
N LEU A 2 9.72 20.80 -22.85
CA LEU A 2 10.63 19.88 -23.54
C LEU A 2 10.12 18.45 -23.39
N PRO A 3 10.47 17.54 -24.32
CA PRO A 3 10.11 16.14 -24.20
C PRO A 3 10.68 15.47 -22.93
N TYR A 4 10.03 14.39 -22.48
CA TYR A 4 10.46 13.61 -21.32
C TYR A 4 11.92 13.14 -21.47
N GLN A 5 12.68 13.20 -20.36
CA GLN A 5 14.12 12.87 -20.27
C GLN A 5 15.07 13.76 -21.07
N VAL A 6 14.60 14.83 -21.74
CA VAL A 6 15.48 15.81 -22.35
C VAL A 6 16.03 16.75 -21.28
N ASN A 7 17.36 16.81 -21.18
CA ASN A 7 18.04 17.73 -20.28
C ASN A 7 18.05 19.14 -20.90
N PRO A 8 17.53 20.18 -20.21
CA PRO A 8 17.47 21.55 -20.73
C PRO A 8 18.84 22.16 -21.05
N ASP A 9 19.84 21.96 -20.19
CA ASP A 9 21.19 22.52 -20.38
C ASP A 9 21.87 21.92 -21.62
N ASN A 10 21.80 20.60 -21.77
CA ASN A 10 22.32 19.90 -22.94
C ASN A 10 21.57 20.33 -24.21
N PHE A 11 20.26 20.54 -24.11
CA PHE A 11 19.45 21.04 -25.22
C PHE A 11 19.90 22.44 -25.66
N ILE A 12 20.10 23.37 -24.71
CA ILE A 12 20.58 24.73 -24.98
C ILE A 12 21.98 24.71 -25.60
N ALA A 13 22.90 23.94 -25.03
CA ALA A 13 24.27 23.81 -25.53
C ALA A 13 24.30 23.29 -26.97
N ASN A 14 23.53 22.23 -27.27
CA ASN A 14 23.43 21.67 -28.62
C ASN A 14 22.87 22.70 -29.63
N ILE A 15 21.89 23.50 -29.24
CA ILE A 15 21.37 24.57 -30.11
C ILE A 15 22.41 25.66 -30.33
N ALA A 16 23.10 26.11 -29.28
CA ALA A 16 24.16 27.10 -29.40
C ALA A 16 25.25 26.62 -30.39
N ASP A 17 25.66 25.37 -30.29
CA ASP A 17 26.61 24.75 -31.21
C ASP A 17 26.06 24.66 -32.64
N HIS A 18 24.78 24.34 -32.82
CA HIS A 18 24.16 24.30 -34.14
C HIS A 18 23.99 25.69 -34.78
N ILE A 19 23.79 26.73 -33.97
CA ILE A 19 23.81 28.13 -34.44
C ILE A 19 25.23 28.49 -34.89
N ALA A 20 26.25 28.21 -34.06
CA ALA A 20 27.65 28.53 -34.35
C ALA A 20 28.17 27.82 -35.61
N ASN A 21 27.77 26.57 -35.81
CA ASN A 21 28.17 25.75 -36.96
C ASN A 21 27.28 25.95 -38.21
N GLY A 22 26.35 26.92 -38.19
CA GLY A 22 25.49 27.23 -39.33
C GLY A 22 24.42 26.18 -39.66
N LYS A 23 24.19 25.20 -38.78
CA LYS A 23 23.19 24.13 -38.94
C LYS A 23 21.76 24.60 -38.65
N LEU A 24 21.60 25.71 -37.92
CA LEU A 24 20.31 26.37 -37.66
C LEU A 24 20.26 27.76 -38.31
N PRO A 25 20.03 27.85 -39.64
CA PRO A 25 19.92 29.13 -40.32
C PRO A 25 18.69 29.90 -39.80
N GLY A 26 18.87 31.20 -39.57
CA GLY A 26 17.81 32.11 -39.11
C GLY A 26 17.68 32.24 -37.58
N ALA A 27 18.28 31.34 -36.79
CA ALA A 27 18.49 31.57 -35.36
C ALA A 27 19.73 32.47 -35.15
N SER A 28 19.64 33.43 -34.23
CA SER A 28 20.74 34.34 -33.90
C SER A 28 21.43 33.97 -32.59
N ARG A 29 20.66 33.69 -31.54
CA ARG A 29 21.15 33.28 -30.22
C ARG A 29 20.08 32.51 -29.46
N ILE A 30 20.50 31.78 -28.44
CA ILE A 30 19.63 31.11 -27.48
C ILE A 30 19.99 31.62 -26.08
N ASP A 31 18.98 31.97 -25.29
CA ASP A 31 19.11 32.48 -23.93
C ASP A 31 18.19 31.65 -23.01
N ASP A 32 18.68 31.30 -21.82
CA ASP A 32 17.86 30.68 -20.77
C ASP A 32 17.31 31.77 -19.85
N GLU A 33 16.00 31.96 -19.87
CA GLU A 33 15.24 32.88 -19.00
C GLU A 33 14.43 32.12 -17.94
N SER A 34 14.78 30.85 -17.67
CA SER A 34 14.09 30.02 -16.69
C SER A 34 14.24 30.58 -15.28
N SER A 35 13.16 30.56 -14.50
CA SER A 35 13.17 30.92 -13.08
C SER A 35 12.03 30.24 -12.33
N ASP A 36 12.13 30.15 -11.00
CA ASP A 36 11.09 29.55 -10.15
C ASP A 36 9.70 30.18 -10.36
N ARG A 37 9.65 31.48 -10.71
CA ARG A 37 8.39 32.20 -10.93
C ARG A 37 7.71 31.87 -12.26
N VAL A 38 8.49 31.61 -13.31
CA VAL A 38 7.96 31.46 -14.68
C VAL A 38 8.09 30.03 -15.22
N GLY A 39 8.79 29.15 -14.50
CA GLY A 39 9.15 27.81 -14.96
C GLY A 39 10.24 27.83 -16.02
N MET A 40 10.31 26.75 -16.80
CA MET A 40 11.29 26.61 -17.89
C MET A 40 10.94 27.54 -19.05
N ARG A 41 11.86 28.44 -19.38
CA ARG A 41 11.70 29.44 -20.43
C ARG A 41 12.99 29.63 -21.21
N ILE A 42 13.08 28.95 -22.35
CA ILE A 42 14.21 29.04 -23.27
C ILE A 42 13.81 29.92 -24.46
N VAL A 43 14.59 30.97 -24.71
CA VAL A 43 14.28 31.98 -25.73
C VAL A 43 15.29 31.87 -26.87
N VAL A 44 14.79 31.57 -28.07
CA VAL A 44 15.60 31.59 -29.31
C VAL A 44 15.32 32.89 -30.05
N SER A 45 16.31 33.78 -30.07
CA SER A 45 16.25 35.01 -30.86
C SER A 45 16.49 34.70 -32.34
N LEU A 46 15.75 35.37 -33.23
CA LEU A 46 15.82 35.15 -34.68
C LEU A 46 16.52 36.29 -35.42
N LYS A 47 17.10 36.00 -36.58
CA LYS A 47 17.59 37.02 -37.52
C LYS A 47 16.41 37.77 -38.14
N ARG A 48 16.63 39.03 -38.56
CA ARG A 48 15.56 39.93 -39.05
C ARG A 48 14.79 39.38 -40.26
N ASP A 49 15.46 38.62 -41.10
CA ASP A 49 14.96 38.00 -42.33
C ASP A 49 14.47 36.55 -42.12
N ALA A 50 14.63 36.01 -40.92
CA ALA A 50 14.26 34.63 -40.63
C ALA A 50 12.75 34.48 -40.46
N VAL A 51 12.19 33.43 -41.06
CA VAL A 51 10.79 33.04 -40.88
C VAL A 51 10.67 32.15 -39.64
N PRO A 52 9.95 32.54 -38.57
CA PRO A 52 9.90 31.80 -37.31
C PRO A 52 9.50 30.33 -37.45
N ARG A 53 8.51 30.03 -38.30
CA ARG A 53 8.06 28.64 -38.55
C ARG A 53 9.15 27.77 -39.20
N VAL A 54 9.98 28.34 -40.07
CA VAL A 54 11.08 27.60 -40.71
C VAL A 54 12.16 27.26 -39.67
N VAL A 55 12.49 28.21 -38.80
CA VAL A 55 13.45 27.99 -37.71
C VAL A 55 12.92 26.95 -36.72
N LEU A 56 11.62 26.99 -36.37
CA LEU A 56 10.99 26.00 -35.51
C LEU A 56 11.05 24.58 -36.10
N ASN A 57 10.75 24.42 -37.40
CA ASN A 57 10.87 23.12 -38.07
C ASN A 57 12.31 22.60 -38.09
N ASN A 58 13.27 23.50 -38.27
CA ASN A 58 14.69 23.15 -38.19
C ASN A 58 15.10 22.75 -36.77
N LEU A 59 14.55 23.41 -35.72
CA LEU A 59 14.76 23.00 -34.34
C LEU A 59 14.20 21.60 -34.08
N TYR A 60 13.00 21.28 -34.56
CA TYR A 60 12.48 19.91 -34.46
C TYR A 60 13.38 18.88 -35.14
N LYS A 61 13.90 19.19 -36.33
CA LYS A 61 14.73 18.28 -37.11
C LYS A 61 16.16 18.11 -36.57
N HIS A 62 16.72 19.16 -35.97
CA HIS A 62 18.13 19.23 -35.60
C HIS A 62 18.37 19.34 -34.09
N SER A 63 17.36 19.20 -33.25
CA SER A 63 17.52 19.20 -31.79
C SER A 63 16.58 18.20 -31.15
N GLN A 64 16.70 18.04 -29.83
CA GLN A 64 15.79 17.20 -29.04
C GLN A 64 14.46 17.90 -28.70
N LEU A 65 14.12 18.99 -29.39
CA LEU A 65 12.82 19.66 -29.23
C LEU A 65 11.67 18.74 -29.66
N GLU A 66 11.93 17.87 -30.65
CA GLU A 66 11.10 16.74 -31.03
C GLU A 66 11.94 15.46 -30.90
N THR A 67 11.45 14.48 -30.13
CA THR A 67 12.13 13.20 -29.97
C THR A 67 11.11 12.08 -29.87
N ASN A 68 11.47 10.91 -30.40
CA ASN A 68 10.64 9.73 -30.34
C ASN A 68 10.89 8.97 -29.04
N PHE A 69 9.84 8.74 -28.26
CA PHE A 69 9.89 7.78 -27.16
C PHE A 69 9.50 6.41 -27.69
N SER A 70 10.50 5.59 -28.00
CA SER A 70 10.30 4.19 -28.42
C SER A 70 9.92 3.33 -27.21
N ALA A 71 8.63 3.27 -26.90
CA ALA A 71 8.12 2.51 -25.76
C ALA A 71 8.44 1.01 -25.88
N ASN A 72 9.28 0.50 -24.99
CA ASN A 72 9.54 -0.93 -24.81
C ASN A 72 8.96 -1.39 -23.47
N MET A 73 7.76 -1.96 -23.50
CA MET A 73 7.03 -2.44 -22.32
C MET A 73 7.55 -3.81 -21.85
N LEU A 74 8.83 -3.88 -21.48
CA LEU A 74 9.48 -5.09 -20.96
C LEU A 74 9.38 -5.14 -19.42
N SER A 75 8.93 -6.26 -18.87
CA SER A 75 8.80 -6.45 -17.42
C SER A 75 9.03 -7.90 -17.01
N ILE A 76 9.30 -8.14 -15.73
CA ILE A 76 9.43 -9.49 -15.18
C ILE A 76 8.04 -9.97 -14.73
N VAL A 77 7.63 -11.12 -15.23
CA VAL A 77 6.41 -11.82 -14.82
C VAL A 77 6.81 -13.21 -14.35
N ASP A 78 6.53 -13.52 -13.09
CA ASP A 78 6.86 -14.82 -12.48
C ASP A 78 8.35 -15.21 -12.68
N GLY A 79 9.25 -14.23 -12.53
CA GLY A 79 10.70 -14.41 -12.68
C GLY A 79 11.22 -14.41 -14.13
N VAL A 80 10.34 -14.32 -15.13
CA VAL A 80 10.71 -14.37 -16.54
C VAL A 80 10.50 -13.01 -17.23
N PRO A 81 11.48 -12.47 -17.98
CA PRO A 81 11.29 -11.25 -18.75
C PRO A 81 10.28 -11.44 -19.90
N ARG A 82 9.29 -10.56 -19.99
CA ARG A 82 8.25 -10.57 -21.03
C ARG A 82 7.95 -9.16 -21.52
N THR A 83 7.80 -9.02 -22.84
CA THR A 83 7.23 -7.78 -23.40
C THR A 83 5.71 -7.88 -23.30
N LEU A 84 5.09 -6.89 -22.67
CA LEU A 84 3.67 -6.90 -22.35
C LEU A 84 2.94 -5.80 -23.11
N ARG A 85 1.69 -6.06 -23.46
CA ARG A 85 0.73 -5.03 -23.87
C ARG A 85 0.12 -4.34 -22.66
N LEU A 86 -0.52 -3.19 -22.88
CA LEU A 86 -1.18 -2.43 -21.82
C LEU A 86 -2.25 -3.25 -21.07
N ASP A 87 -3.06 -4.05 -21.78
CA ASP A 87 -4.06 -4.92 -21.16
C ASP A 87 -3.44 -5.97 -20.24
N GLN A 88 -2.26 -6.48 -20.59
CA GLN A 88 -1.55 -7.46 -19.78
C GLN A 88 -0.94 -6.80 -18.54
N MET A 89 -0.33 -5.62 -18.68
CA MET A 89 0.20 -4.83 -17.57
C MET A 89 -0.88 -4.58 -16.51
N LEU A 90 -2.04 -4.09 -16.93
CA LEU A 90 -3.16 -3.82 -16.03
C LEU A 90 -3.71 -5.09 -15.38
N ARG A 91 -3.84 -6.19 -16.14
CA ARG A 91 -4.30 -7.48 -15.58
C ARG A 91 -3.34 -8.04 -14.53
N TYR A 92 -2.02 -7.96 -14.75
CA TYR A 92 -1.04 -8.41 -13.78
C TYR A 92 -1.06 -7.53 -12.52
N TYR A 93 -1.18 -6.22 -12.69
CA TYR A 93 -1.34 -5.30 -11.57
C TYR A 93 -2.60 -5.63 -10.75
N VAL A 94 -3.77 -5.75 -11.39
CA VAL A 94 -5.03 -6.09 -10.70
C VAL A 94 -4.94 -7.46 -10.01
N LYS A 95 -4.34 -8.47 -10.65
CA LYS A 95 -4.10 -9.77 -10.01
C LYS A 95 -3.26 -9.62 -8.74
N HIS A 96 -2.20 -8.82 -8.79
CA HIS A 96 -1.36 -8.56 -7.63
C HIS A 96 -2.13 -7.83 -6.52
N GLN A 97 -2.93 -6.81 -6.85
CA GLN A 97 -3.75 -6.12 -5.86
C GLN A 97 -4.72 -7.07 -5.15
N ILE A 98 -5.40 -7.96 -5.89
CA ILE A 98 -6.27 -8.98 -5.28
C ILE A 98 -5.48 -9.90 -4.35
N GLU A 99 -4.28 -10.34 -4.74
CA GLU A 99 -3.42 -11.16 -3.88
C GLU A 99 -3.04 -10.42 -2.59
N VAL A 100 -2.69 -9.14 -2.68
CA VAL A 100 -2.38 -8.29 -1.52
C VAL A 100 -3.58 -8.19 -0.58
N ILE A 101 -4.78 -7.94 -1.11
CA ILE A 101 -6.01 -7.88 -0.31
C ILE A 101 -6.29 -9.22 0.36
N VAL A 102 -6.21 -10.34 -0.36
CA VAL A 102 -6.43 -11.68 0.23
C VAL A 102 -5.43 -11.95 1.36
N ARG A 103 -4.14 -11.70 1.14
CA ARG A 103 -3.09 -11.91 2.16
C ARG A 103 -3.29 -11.02 3.37
N ARG A 104 -3.66 -9.75 3.16
CA ARG A 104 -3.94 -8.80 4.24
C ARG A 104 -5.16 -9.23 5.05
N THR A 105 -6.23 -9.64 4.38
CA THR A 105 -7.47 -10.10 5.03
C THR A 105 -7.24 -11.40 5.80
N GLN A 106 -6.48 -12.35 5.24
CA GLN A 106 -6.10 -13.57 5.96
C GLN A 106 -5.29 -13.26 7.22
N TYR A 107 -4.28 -12.39 7.11
CA TYR A 107 -3.50 -11.96 8.28
C TYR A 107 -4.39 -11.35 9.37
N ARG A 108 -5.31 -10.45 8.99
CA ARG A 108 -6.26 -9.85 9.94
C ARG A 108 -7.18 -10.90 10.57
N LEU A 109 -7.61 -11.90 9.79
CA LEU A 109 -8.45 -12.99 10.29
C LEU A 109 -7.68 -13.82 11.32
N ASP A 110 -6.45 -14.23 11.02
CA ASP A 110 -5.62 -15.03 11.91
C ASP A 110 -5.38 -14.30 13.26
N GLU A 111 -5.09 -13.00 13.21
CA GLU A 111 -4.90 -12.19 14.42
C GLU A 111 -6.21 -12.00 15.20
N ALA A 112 -7.32 -11.79 14.50
CA ALA A 112 -8.64 -11.66 15.12
C ALA A 112 -9.06 -12.98 15.80
N GLU A 113 -8.85 -14.13 15.16
CA GLU A 113 -9.16 -15.44 15.73
C GLU A 113 -8.31 -15.75 16.97
N LYS A 114 -7.02 -15.41 16.97
CA LYS A 114 -6.17 -15.52 18.18
C LYS A 114 -6.70 -14.68 19.34
N ARG A 115 -7.08 -13.43 19.07
CA ARG A 115 -7.63 -12.54 20.12
C ARG A 115 -9.00 -13.02 20.60
N ALA A 116 -9.88 -13.46 19.70
CA ALA A 116 -11.18 -14.04 20.03
C ALA A 116 -11.02 -15.31 20.87
N HIS A 117 -10.04 -16.16 20.56
CA HIS A 117 -9.71 -17.34 21.35
C HIS A 117 -9.43 -16.98 22.81
N ILE A 118 -8.58 -15.99 23.07
CA ILE A 118 -8.32 -15.53 24.44
C ILE A 118 -9.60 -14.99 25.10
N LEU A 119 -10.33 -14.10 24.40
CA LEU A 119 -11.56 -13.50 24.93
C LEU A 119 -12.61 -14.56 25.31
N ARG A 120 -12.77 -15.63 24.52
CA ARG A 120 -13.66 -16.76 24.85
C ARG A 120 -13.29 -17.43 26.17
N GLY A 121 -11.98 -17.64 26.41
CA GLY A 121 -11.48 -18.19 27.67
C GLY A 121 -11.78 -17.26 28.86
N LEU A 122 -11.56 -15.96 28.69
CA LEU A 122 -11.85 -14.97 29.73
C LEU A 122 -13.34 -14.87 30.04
N VAL A 123 -14.21 -14.90 29.02
CA VAL A 123 -15.67 -14.90 29.22
C VAL A 123 -16.12 -16.16 29.98
N LYS A 124 -15.65 -17.36 29.58
CA LYS A 124 -15.91 -18.60 30.34
C LYS A 124 -15.49 -18.47 31.81
N ALA A 125 -14.32 -17.89 32.07
CA ALA A 125 -13.84 -17.68 33.43
C ALA A 125 -14.68 -16.66 34.22
N LEU A 126 -15.20 -15.62 33.56
CA LEU A 126 -16.08 -14.62 34.18
C LEU A 126 -17.47 -15.18 34.50
N ASP A 127 -17.95 -16.15 33.73
CA ASP A 127 -19.23 -16.84 33.98
C ASP A 127 -19.16 -17.79 35.19
N MET A 128 -17.97 -18.33 35.48
CA MET A 128 -17.69 -19.23 36.63
C MET A 128 -16.67 -18.63 37.61
N LEU A 129 -16.78 -17.31 37.85
CA LEU A 129 -15.73 -16.55 38.52
C LEU A 129 -15.42 -17.05 39.95
N ASP A 130 -16.45 -17.42 40.70
CA ASP A 130 -16.29 -17.89 42.08
C ASP A 130 -15.54 -19.24 42.11
N GLU A 131 -15.88 -20.17 41.22
CA GLU A 131 -15.21 -21.45 41.06
C GLU A 131 -13.75 -21.27 40.60
N VAL A 132 -13.50 -20.36 39.66
CA VAL A 132 -12.16 -20.02 39.19
C VAL A 132 -11.29 -19.47 40.33
N ILE A 133 -11.79 -18.52 41.11
CA ILE A 133 -11.06 -17.95 42.25
C ILE A 133 -10.81 -19.02 43.33
N ALA A 134 -11.81 -19.84 43.63
CA ALA A 134 -11.68 -20.92 44.60
C ALA A 134 -10.63 -21.96 44.15
N LEU A 135 -10.62 -22.31 42.86
CA LEU A 135 -9.64 -23.22 42.27
C LEU A 135 -8.23 -22.65 42.36
N ILE A 136 -8.02 -21.40 41.96
CA ILE A 136 -6.70 -20.76 42.00
C ILE A 136 -6.19 -20.68 43.45
N ARG A 137 -7.05 -20.35 44.42
CA ARG A 137 -6.67 -20.22 45.84
C ARG A 137 -6.35 -21.55 46.53
N ARG A 138 -6.97 -22.66 46.12
CA ARG A 138 -6.70 -23.99 46.68
C ARG A 138 -5.47 -24.65 46.06
N SER A 139 -5.07 -24.24 44.87
CA SER A 139 -3.92 -24.82 44.15
C SER A 139 -2.60 -24.39 44.81
N PRO A 140 -1.73 -25.35 45.20
CA PRO A 140 -0.41 -25.07 45.77
C PRO A 140 0.56 -24.37 44.82
N THR A 141 0.44 -24.61 43.50
CA THR A 141 1.33 -24.08 42.48
C THR A 141 0.55 -23.48 41.30
N VAL A 142 1.21 -22.60 40.54
CA VAL A 142 0.64 -22.00 39.33
C VAL A 142 0.36 -23.06 38.26
N ASP A 143 1.21 -24.09 38.15
CA ASP A 143 1.03 -25.16 37.17
C ASP A 143 -0.18 -26.06 37.50
N GLU A 144 -0.42 -26.33 38.80
CA GLU A 144 -1.64 -27.02 39.25
C GLU A 144 -2.89 -26.18 39.02
N ALA A 145 -2.83 -24.86 39.27
CA ALA A 145 -3.94 -23.96 38.95
C ALA A 145 -4.23 -23.93 37.45
N ARG A 146 -3.20 -23.88 36.59
CA ARG A 146 -3.34 -23.89 35.13
C ARG A 146 -4.04 -25.16 34.65
N THR A 147 -3.56 -26.32 35.09
CA THR A 147 -4.13 -27.62 34.72
C THR A 147 -5.59 -27.72 35.17
N GLY A 148 -5.89 -27.30 36.40
CA GLY A 148 -7.26 -27.28 36.91
C GLY A 148 -8.19 -26.32 36.16
N LEU A 149 -7.70 -25.16 35.70
CA LEU A 149 -8.49 -24.23 34.89
C LEU A 149 -8.80 -24.80 33.50
N MET A 150 -7.83 -25.48 32.88
CA MET A 150 -8.02 -26.15 31.59
C MET A 150 -9.14 -27.20 31.69
N GLU A 151 -9.14 -28.01 32.74
CA GLU A 151 -10.19 -29.02 32.98
C GLU A 151 -11.54 -28.39 33.34
N LEU A 152 -11.56 -27.38 34.21
CA LEU A 152 -12.80 -26.75 34.70
C LEU A 152 -13.56 -26.03 33.59
N LEU A 153 -12.85 -25.29 32.74
CA LEU A 153 -13.46 -24.41 31.73
C LEU A 153 -13.44 -25.02 30.32
N ASP A 154 -12.83 -26.20 30.15
CA ASP A 154 -12.56 -26.81 28.84
C ASP A 154 -11.86 -25.79 27.91
N VAL A 155 -10.69 -25.34 28.36
CA VAL A 155 -9.86 -24.33 27.69
C VAL A 155 -8.44 -24.85 27.51
N ASP A 156 -7.72 -24.28 26.54
CA ASP A 156 -6.33 -24.66 26.31
C ASP A 156 -5.34 -23.96 27.26
N GLU A 157 -4.07 -24.33 27.16
CA GLU A 157 -3.02 -23.78 28.02
C GLU A 157 -2.85 -22.26 27.84
N ILE A 158 -3.03 -21.74 26.64
CA ILE A 158 -2.87 -20.31 26.34
C ILE A 158 -3.97 -19.51 27.05
N GLN A 159 -5.22 -19.95 26.92
CA GLN A 159 -6.36 -19.36 27.61
C GLN A 159 -6.21 -19.45 29.12
N ALA A 160 -5.82 -20.60 29.66
CA ALA A 160 -5.60 -20.77 31.10
C ALA A 160 -4.52 -19.82 31.64
N ASN A 161 -3.43 -19.63 30.89
CA ASN A 161 -2.40 -18.66 31.23
C ASN A 161 -2.91 -17.21 31.23
N GLU A 162 -3.74 -16.84 30.26
CA GLU A 162 -4.36 -15.51 30.21
C GLU A 162 -5.39 -15.28 31.32
N ILE A 163 -6.08 -16.32 31.77
CA ILE A 163 -6.95 -16.24 32.95
C ILE A 163 -6.10 -16.01 34.21
N LEU A 164 -4.99 -16.73 34.37
CA LEU A 164 -4.06 -16.54 35.49
C LEU A 164 -3.35 -15.17 35.47
N SER A 165 -3.12 -14.60 34.29
CA SER A 165 -2.52 -13.26 34.12
C SER A 165 -3.50 -12.12 34.41
N MET A 166 -4.80 -12.44 34.56
CA MET A 166 -5.86 -11.45 34.74
C MET A 166 -5.69 -10.68 36.05
N GLN A 167 -5.76 -9.36 35.96
CA GLN A 167 -5.66 -8.47 37.11
C GLN A 167 -7.02 -8.30 37.79
N LEU A 168 -7.05 -8.27 39.13
CA LEU A 168 -8.29 -8.11 39.93
C LEU A 168 -9.16 -6.91 39.52
N ARG A 169 -8.57 -5.83 38.99
CA ARG A 169 -9.32 -4.68 38.47
C ARG A 169 -10.28 -5.04 37.32
N ARG A 170 -9.98 -6.09 36.54
CA ARG A 170 -10.82 -6.55 35.44
C ARG A 170 -12.13 -7.20 35.90
N LEU A 171 -12.25 -7.49 37.20
CA LEU A 171 -13.47 -8.04 37.80
C LEU A 171 -14.53 -6.98 38.09
N ALA A 172 -14.19 -5.68 37.97
CA ALA A 172 -15.17 -4.61 38.06
C ALA A 172 -16.24 -4.78 36.97
N ALA A 173 -17.52 -4.51 37.30
CA ALA A 173 -18.65 -4.77 36.40
C ALA A 173 -18.47 -4.19 34.99
N LEU A 174 -17.92 -2.97 34.88
CA LEU A 174 -17.65 -2.32 33.61
C LEU A 174 -16.56 -3.02 32.79
N GLU A 175 -15.48 -3.45 33.44
CA GLU A 175 -14.37 -4.16 32.77
C GLU A 175 -14.78 -5.56 32.32
N ARG A 176 -15.61 -6.25 33.12
CA ARG A 176 -16.23 -7.51 32.72
C ARG A 176 -17.11 -7.32 31.48
N GLN A 177 -18.00 -6.32 31.49
CA GLN A 177 -18.87 -6.06 30.35
C GLN A 177 -18.06 -5.76 29.09
N LYS A 178 -16.98 -4.99 29.23
CA LYS A 178 -16.07 -4.68 28.12
C LYS A 178 -15.45 -5.93 27.49
N ILE A 179 -15.08 -6.95 28.27
CA ILE A 179 -14.54 -8.20 27.72
C ILE A 179 -15.60 -8.93 26.87
N VAL A 180 -16.85 -8.91 27.32
CA VAL A 180 -17.98 -9.50 26.58
C VAL A 180 -18.27 -8.72 25.30
N ASP A 181 -18.25 -7.39 25.38
CA ASP A 181 -18.47 -6.51 24.22
C ASP A 181 -17.33 -6.67 23.18
N ASP A 182 -16.07 -6.69 23.64
CA ASP A 182 -14.89 -6.93 22.80
C ASP A 182 -14.99 -8.30 22.08
N LEU A 183 -15.52 -9.34 22.76
CA LEU A 183 -15.74 -10.64 22.14
C LEU A 183 -16.83 -10.58 21.06
N ALA A 184 -17.93 -9.88 21.32
CA ALA A 184 -19.01 -9.73 20.34
C ALA A 184 -18.54 -8.96 19.10
N GLU A 185 -17.79 -7.86 19.30
CA GLU A 185 -17.25 -7.06 18.20
C GLU A 185 -16.26 -7.87 17.35
N ILE A 186 -15.34 -8.61 17.98
CA ILE A 186 -14.35 -9.37 17.23
C ILE A 186 -14.96 -10.54 16.47
N GLU A 187 -16.04 -11.14 16.98
CA GLU A 187 -16.75 -12.20 16.25
C GLU A 187 -17.47 -11.66 15.00
N LEU A 188 -18.04 -10.45 15.08
CA LEU A 188 -18.57 -9.76 13.89
C LEU A 188 -17.45 -9.45 12.89
N GLN A 189 -16.30 -8.99 13.37
CA GLN A 189 -15.13 -8.73 12.52
C GLN A 189 -14.64 -10.02 11.83
N ILE A 190 -14.54 -11.13 12.57
CA ILE A 190 -14.15 -12.44 12.02
C ILE A 190 -15.13 -12.88 10.93
N ALA A 191 -16.44 -12.71 11.17
CA ALA A 191 -17.46 -13.07 10.18
C ALA A 191 -17.31 -12.25 8.89
N ASP A 192 -17.08 -10.94 9.01
CA ASP A 192 -16.84 -10.08 7.84
C ASP A 192 -15.56 -10.46 7.09
N LEU A 193 -14.45 -10.70 7.80
CA LEU A 193 -13.19 -11.12 7.19
C LEU A 193 -13.32 -12.46 6.45
N LYS A 194 -14.05 -13.42 7.03
CA LYS A 194 -14.35 -14.71 6.37
C LYS A 194 -15.18 -14.52 5.11
N ASP A 195 -16.18 -13.64 5.15
CA ASP A 195 -17.01 -13.34 3.97
C ASP A 195 -16.20 -12.65 2.86
N ILE A 196 -15.28 -11.73 3.19
CA ILE A 196 -14.34 -11.14 2.22
C ILE A 196 -13.48 -12.23 1.56
N LEU A 197 -12.94 -13.17 2.34
CA LEU A 197 -12.11 -14.26 1.79
C LEU A 197 -12.92 -15.23 0.93
N ALA A 198 -14.20 -15.45 1.26
CA ALA A 198 -15.10 -16.33 0.51
C ALA A 198 -15.65 -15.69 -0.77
N SER A 199 -15.66 -14.35 -0.87
CA SER A 199 -16.24 -13.62 -2.01
C SER A 199 -15.19 -12.88 -2.86
N PRO A 200 -14.83 -13.43 -4.04
CA PRO A 200 -13.98 -12.73 -5.00
C PRO A 200 -14.55 -11.39 -5.50
N GLU A 201 -15.87 -11.20 -5.43
CA GLU A 201 -16.51 -9.94 -5.79
C GLU A 201 -16.24 -8.87 -4.73
N ARG A 202 -16.36 -9.22 -3.44
CA ARG A 202 -15.99 -8.31 -2.35
C ARG A 202 -14.52 -7.94 -2.39
N GLN A 203 -13.63 -8.89 -2.69
CA GLN A 203 -12.20 -8.62 -2.87
C GLN A 203 -11.95 -7.57 -3.96
N ARG A 204 -12.64 -7.69 -5.11
CA ARG A 204 -12.53 -6.71 -6.20
C ARG A 204 -13.12 -5.36 -5.84
N ALA A 205 -14.25 -5.33 -5.13
CA ALA A 205 -14.86 -4.09 -4.66
C ALA A 205 -13.90 -3.33 -3.73
N ILE A 206 -13.30 -4.01 -2.75
CA ILE A 206 -12.31 -3.41 -1.84
C ILE A 206 -11.11 -2.83 -2.61
N VAL A 207 -10.58 -3.55 -3.61
CA VAL A 207 -9.50 -3.02 -4.46
C VAL A 207 -9.95 -1.74 -5.19
N ALA A 208 -11.18 -1.71 -5.69
CA ALA A 208 -11.70 -0.56 -6.43
C ALA A 208 -11.91 0.65 -5.52
N ASP A 209 -12.47 0.44 -4.33
CA ASP A 209 -12.75 1.49 -3.35
C ASP A 209 -11.45 2.09 -2.81
N GLU A 210 -10.48 1.25 -2.41
CA GLU A 210 -9.18 1.72 -1.92
C GLU A 210 -8.38 2.45 -3.02
N LEU A 211 -8.45 2.00 -4.27
CA LEU A 211 -7.78 2.68 -5.38
C LEU A 211 -8.43 4.03 -5.71
N ALA A 212 -9.73 4.19 -5.47
CA ALA A 212 -10.45 5.44 -5.72
C ALA A 212 -10.17 6.52 -4.65
N GLU A 213 -9.72 6.11 -3.46
CA GLU A 213 -9.34 7.03 -2.37
C GLU A 213 -7.94 7.64 -2.55
N ILE A 214 -7.06 6.98 -3.32
CA ILE A 214 -5.69 7.42 -3.62
C ILE A 214 -5.67 8.55 -4.64
#